data_AF-A0A950CM17-F1
#
_entry.id   AF-A0A950CM17-F1
#
_cell.length_a   1.000
_cell.length_b   1.000
_cell.length_c   1.000
_cell.angle_alpha   90.00
_cell.angle_beta   90.00
_cell.angle_gamma   90.00
#
_symmetry.space_group_name_H-M   'P 1'
#
loop_
_entity.id
_entity.type
_entity.pdbx_description
1 polymer ?
#
loop_
_entity_poly.entity_id
_entity_poly.type
_entity_poly.pdbx_seq_one_letter_code
_entity_poly.pdbx_strand_id
1 'polypeptide(L)'
;MEIVWNDDSGNPSGEGTGRGYSQYFPVQSFQAGVPLRPGRMVPDVAANADPHTGYKIVVHCVQIVTGGTSAVAPLYAGLFATLGTKLGFVMPKLWTNHLCLNDITDGDNGYYRARIGPNRCTGIGPPIGLGRAPQGDAHIPAQGGVEVFPPPSLSPLPEMSPL
;
A
#
# COMPACT_ATOMS: atom_id res chain seq x y z
N MET A 1 -3.98 -15.32 -8.70
CA MET A 1 -4.42 -14.22 -9.59
C MET A 1 -4.48 -12.98 -8.72
N GLU A 2 -4.07 -11.81 -9.21
CA GLU A 2 -4.25 -10.55 -8.48
C GLU A 2 -5.59 -9.94 -8.89
N ILE A 3 -6.42 -9.57 -7.92
CA ILE A 3 -7.76 -9.02 -8.12
C ILE A 3 -7.93 -7.76 -7.27
N VAL A 4 -8.92 -6.92 -7.61
CA VAL A 4 -9.25 -5.76 -6.78
C VAL A 4 -9.68 -6.21 -5.38
N TRP A 5 -9.09 -5.61 -4.34
CA TRP A 5 -9.53 -5.81 -2.96
C TRP A 5 -10.87 -5.09 -2.72
N ASN A 6 -11.89 -5.88 -2.37
CA ASN A 6 -13.22 -5.46 -1.99
C ASN A 6 -13.90 -6.59 -1.22
N ASP A 7 -13.83 -6.53 0.11
CA ASP A 7 -14.37 -7.58 0.99
C ASP A 7 -15.88 -7.41 1.22
N ASP A 8 -16.46 -6.28 0.81
CA ASP A 8 -17.88 -5.94 0.93
C ASP A 8 -18.49 -5.61 -0.45
N SER A 9 -18.44 -6.60 -1.35
CA SER A 9 -18.96 -6.44 -2.71
C SER A 9 -20.41 -5.92 -2.74
N GLY A 10 -20.65 -4.83 -3.47
CA GLY A 10 -21.96 -4.18 -3.57
C GLY A 10 -22.25 -3.10 -2.52
N ASN A 11 -21.39 -2.90 -1.52
CA ASN A 11 -21.50 -1.78 -0.58
C ASN A 11 -20.44 -0.71 -0.89
N PRO A 12 -20.83 0.49 -1.37
CA PRO A 12 -19.90 1.59 -1.62
C PRO A 12 -19.08 2.04 -0.41
N SER A 13 -19.58 1.79 0.79
CA SER A 13 -18.98 2.18 2.08
C SER A 13 -18.31 1.01 2.80
N GLY A 14 -18.18 -0.14 2.14
CA GLY A 14 -17.52 -1.32 2.69
C GLY A 14 -15.99 -1.26 2.65
N GLU A 15 -15.34 -2.30 3.14
CA GLU A 15 -13.88 -2.42 3.13
C GLU A 15 -13.35 -2.75 1.74
N GLY A 16 -12.53 -1.85 1.18
CA GLY A 16 -11.93 -2.05 -0.14
C GLY A 16 -11.02 -0.90 -0.56
N THR A 17 -10.46 -1.00 -1.76
CA THR A 17 -9.57 0.04 -2.29
C THR A 17 -10.28 1.38 -2.49
N GLY A 18 -9.62 2.47 -2.08
CA GLY A 18 -10.08 3.84 -2.31
C GLY A 18 -10.12 4.19 -3.80
N ARG A 19 -10.94 5.18 -4.19
CA ARG A 19 -11.30 5.38 -5.60
C ARG A 19 -11.70 6.79 -5.98
N GLY A 20 -11.49 7.14 -7.26
CA GLY A 20 -12.27 8.16 -7.93
C GLY A 20 -11.46 9.23 -8.65
N TYR A 21 -12.12 10.37 -8.87
CA TYR A 21 -11.51 11.57 -9.44
C TYR A 21 -11.58 12.69 -8.43
N SER A 22 -10.48 13.43 -8.27
CA SER A 22 -10.49 14.64 -7.45
C SER A 22 -11.43 15.68 -8.06
N GLN A 23 -12.20 16.37 -7.21
CA GLN A 23 -13.01 17.53 -7.64
C GLN A 23 -12.19 18.83 -7.66
N TYR A 24 -10.99 18.82 -7.08
CA TYR A 24 -10.16 20.01 -6.88
C TYR A 24 -8.90 19.98 -7.74
N PHE A 25 -8.28 18.82 -7.88
CA PHE A 25 -7.07 18.67 -8.68
C PHE A 25 -7.43 18.29 -10.11
N PRO A 26 -7.04 19.09 -11.12
CA PRO A 26 -7.27 18.73 -12.52
C PRO A 26 -6.46 17.48 -12.89
N VAL A 27 -6.85 16.85 -14.00
CA VAL A 27 -6.08 15.75 -14.57
C VAL A 27 -4.64 16.19 -14.83
N GLN A 28 -3.68 15.36 -14.43
CA GLN A 28 -2.27 15.63 -14.61
C GLN A 28 -1.83 15.15 -15.99
N SER A 29 -0.95 15.90 -16.67
CA SER A 29 -0.52 15.59 -18.04
C SER A 29 0.14 14.20 -18.19
N PHE A 30 0.71 13.68 -17.11
CA PHE A 30 1.31 12.35 -17.09
C PHE A 30 0.29 11.21 -16.89
N GLN A 31 -0.96 11.48 -16.51
CA GLN A 31 -2.02 10.46 -16.38
C GLN A 31 -2.57 10.08 -17.77
N ALA A 32 -1.69 9.61 -18.65
CA ALA A 32 -2.03 9.20 -20.01
C ALA A 32 -2.91 7.95 -20.00
N GLY A 33 -3.86 7.87 -20.94
CA GLY A 33 -4.77 6.71 -21.08
C GLY A 33 -5.96 6.69 -20.12
N VAL A 34 -6.06 7.65 -19.20
CA VAL A 34 -7.24 7.81 -18.32
C VAL A 34 -8.38 8.48 -19.11
N PRO A 35 -9.63 8.00 -18.98
CA PRO A 35 -10.79 8.67 -19.60
C PRO A 35 -10.88 10.15 -19.18
N LEU A 36 -11.05 11.05 -20.15
CA LEU A 36 -11.15 12.49 -19.91
C LEU A 36 -12.30 12.81 -18.95
N ARG A 37 -11.95 13.19 -17.72
CA ARG A 37 -12.85 13.66 -16.67
C ARG A 37 -12.21 14.85 -15.95
N PRO A 38 -13.01 15.73 -15.30
CA PRO A 38 -12.51 16.99 -14.75
C PRO A 38 -11.62 16.86 -13.50
N GLY A 39 -10.90 15.75 -13.31
CA GLY A 39 -10.17 15.47 -12.08
C GLY A 39 -9.01 14.51 -12.22
N ARG A 40 -8.07 14.58 -11.28
CA ARG A 40 -6.96 13.64 -11.10
C ARG A 40 -7.50 12.28 -10.66
N MET A 41 -7.14 11.21 -11.36
CA MET A 41 -7.58 9.84 -11.07
C MET A 41 -6.81 9.24 -9.90
N VAL A 42 -7.48 8.55 -8.97
CA VAL A 42 -6.89 7.84 -7.83
C VAL A 42 -7.35 6.38 -7.82
N PRO A 43 -6.49 5.41 -7.45
CA PRO A 43 -5.06 5.54 -7.15
C PRO A 43 -4.16 5.60 -8.41
N ASP A 44 -2.86 5.94 -8.25
CA ASP A 44 -1.89 5.71 -9.33
C ASP A 44 -1.41 4.27 -9.34
N VAL A 45 -1.09 3.71 -8.18
CA VAL A 45 -0.56 2.34 -8.06
C VAL A 45 -1.34 1.55 -7.02
N ALA A 46 -1.23 0.23 -7.11
CA ALA A 46 -1.80 -0.70 -6.14
C ALA A 46 -0.75 -1.65 -5.59
N ALA A 47 -1.06 -2.33 -4.50
CA ALA A 47 -0.40 -3.55 -4.05
C ALA A 47 -1.41 -4.32 -3.18
N ASN A 48 -0.99 -5.48 -2.66
CA ASN A 48 -1.84 -6.28 -1.79
C ASN A 48 -2.28 -5.46 -0.57
N ALA A 49 -3.59 -5.39 -0.39
CA ALA A 49 -4.26 -4.69 0.70
C ALA A 49 -5.36 -5.54 1.34
N ASP A 50 -5.55 -6.78 0.89
CA ASP A 50 -6.55 -7.67 1.45
C ASP A 50 -6.05 -8.27 2.77
N PRO A 51 -6.76 -8.12 3.91
CA PRO A 51 -6.39 -8.74 5.18
C PRO A 51 -6.29 -10.26 5.13
N HIS A 52 -7.07 -10.95 4.29
CA HIS A 52 -7.06 -12.41 4.15
C HIS A 52 -5.77 -12.93 3.52
N THR A 53 -5.17 -12.13 2.63
CA THR A 53 -3.85 -12.40 2.05
C THR A 53 -2.79 -11.43 2.59
N GLY A 54 -3.04 -10.82 3.74
CA GLY A 54 -2.33 -9.64 4.22
C GLY A 54 -0.92 -9.89 4.74
N TYR A 55 -0.37 -8.87 5.39
CA TYR A 55 0.98 -8.86 5.94
C TYR A 55 0.98 -9.38 7.36
N LYS A 56 1.90 -10.31 7.67
CA LYS A 56 2.19 -10.74 9.03
C LYS A 56 3.02 -9.65 9.72
N ILE A 57 2.47 -9.04 10.77
CA ILE A 57 3.15 -8.02 11.57
C ILE A 57 3.11 -8.39 13.05
N VAL A 58 3.97 -7.77 13.84
CA VAL A 58 3.96 -7.89 15.31
C VAL A 58 3.51 -6.57 15.91
N VAL A 59 2.42 -6.60 16.67
CA VAL A 59 1.90 -5.45 17.42
C VAL A 59 1.75 -5.87 18.87
N HIS A 60 2.34 -5.11 19.80
CA HIS A 60 2.36 -5.46 21.22
C HIS A 60 2.85 -6.90 21.50
N CYS A 61 3.91 -7.32 20.80
CA CYS A 61 4.48 -8.68 20.88
C CYS A 61 3.56 -9.82 20.42
N VAL A 62 2.41 -9.51 19.81
CA VAL A 62 1.48 -10.49 19.23
C VAL A 62 1.59 -10.45 17.71
N GLN A 63 1.72 -11.63 17.10
CA GLN A 63 1.65 -11.77 15.64
C GLN A 63 0.20 -11.65 15.18
N ILE A 64 -0.04 -10.72 14.26
CA ILE A 64 -1.34 -10.53 13.61
C ILE A 64 -1.15 -10.44 12.10
N VAL A 65 -2.20 -10.76 11.34
CA VAL A 65 -2.26 -10.51 9.89
C VAL A 65 -3.10 -9.26 9.66
N THR A 66 -2.60 -8.31 8.87
CA THR A 66 -3.32 -7.08 8.55
C THR A 66 -3.22 -6.73 7.06
N GLY A 67 -4.21 -6.02 6.56
CA GLY A 67 -4.26 -5.50 5.19
C GLY A 67 -4.35 -3.98 5.17
N GLY A 68 -5.18 -3.48 4.26
CA GLY A 68 -5.42 -2.07 4.03
C GLY A 68 -4.38 -1.40 3.14
N THR A 69 -4.79 -0.31 2.50
CA THR A 69 -3.89 0.58 1.74
C THR A 69 -2.84 1.24 2.65
N SER A 70 -3.09 1.28 3.97
CA SER A 70 -2.12 1.66 5.01
C SER A 70 -0.86 0.80 5.00
N ALA A 71 -0.95 -0.49 4.63
CA ALA A 71 0.22 -1.36 4.49
C ALA A 71 0.93 -1.15 3.14
N VAL A 72 0.22 -0.67 2.12
CA VAL A 72 0.76 -0.41 0.78
C VAL A 72 1.68 0.81 0.76
N ALA A 73 1.31 1.90 1.45
CA ALA A 73 2.13 3.11 1.52
C ALA A 73 3.57 2.87 2.02
N PRO A 74 3.81 2.21 3.17
CA PRO A 74 5.17 1.90 3.63
C PRO A 74 5.88 0.85 2.77
N LEU A 75 5.16 -0.05 2.10
CA LEU A 75 5.75 -1.01 1.16
C LEU A 75 6.44 -0.29 0.00
N TYR A 76 5.78 0.69 -0.62
CA TYR A 76 6.39 1.50 -1.68
C TYR A 76 7.52 2.39 -1.16
N ALA A 77 7.40 2.93 0.07
CA ALA A 77 8.47 3.70 0.67
C ALA A 77 9.75 2.85 0.85
N GLY A 78 9.60 1.60 1.31
CA GLY A 78 10.70 0.63 1.40
C GLY A 78 11.29 0.30 0.03
N LEU A 79 10.45 0.01 -0.96
CA LEU A 79 10.90 -0.26 -2.34
C LEU A 79 11.70 0.91 -2.93
N PHE A 80 11.26 2.15 -2.73
CA PHE A 80 12.01 3.30 -3.24
C PHE A 80 13.29 3.55 -2.44
N ALA A 81 13.32 3.20 -1.16
CA ALA A 81 14.53 3.31 -0.34
C ALA A 81 15.64 2.34 -0.78
N THR A 82 15.29 1.13 -1.24
CA THR A 82 16.30 0.15 -1.70
C THR A 82 17.03 0.59 -2.97
N LEU A 83 16.48 1.53 -3.73
CA LEU A 83 17.14 2.09 -4.92
C LEU A 83 18.36 2.96 -4.57
N GLY A 84 18.56 3.31 -3.30
CA GLY A 84 19.79 3.95 -2.81
C GLY A 84 20.05 5.36 -3.34
N THR A 85 19.07 5.98 -4.01
CA THR A 85 19.20 7.32 -4.59
C THR A 85 17.93 8.14 -4.37
N LYS A 86 18.06 9.48 -4.40
CA LYS A 86 16.92 10.38 -4.30
C LYS A 86 16.19 10.43 -5.64
N LEU A 87 15.07 9.70 -5.75
CA LEU A 87 14.32 9.57 -7.01
C LEU A 87 13.51 10.82 -7.38
N GLY A 88 13.20 11.69 -6.42
CA GLY A 88 12.36 12.86 -6.64
C GLY A 88 10.91 12.48 -6.99
N PHE A 89 10.28 13.24 -7.88
CA PHE A 89 8.91 12.98 -8.32
C PHE A 89 8.87 11.89 -9.40
N VAL A 90 8.56 10.66 -9.00
CA VAL A 90 8.64 9.46 -9.86
C VAL A 90 7.38 9.17 -10.68
N MET A 91 6.26 9.84 -10.38
CA MET A 91 4.96 9.52 -11.01
C MET A 91 4.98 9.60 -12.55
N PRO A 92 5.56 10.63 -13.20
CA PRO A 92 5.54 10.69 -14.66
C PRO A 92 6.30 9.54 -15.32
N LYS A 93 7.41 9.10 -14.69
CA LYS A 93 8.18 7.95 -15.17
C LYS A 93 7.40 6.66 -15.01
N LEU A 94 6.71 6.50 -13.88
CA LEU A 94 5.94 5.29 -13.60
C LEU A 94 4.76 5.13 -14.57
N TRP A 95 4.03 6.22 -14.80
CA TRP A 95 2.92 6.28 -15.76
C TRP A 95 3.33 6.06 -17.22
N THR A 96 4.61 6.15 -17.56
CA THR A 96 5.11 5.84 -18.91
C THR A 96 5.53 4.38 -19.06
N ASN A 97 5.87 3.70 -17.95
CA ASN A 97 6.48 2.37 -17.95
C ASN A 97 5.50 1.27 -17.54
N HIS A 98 4.40 1.12 -18.30
CA HIS A 98 3.37 0.12 -18.03
C HIS A 98 3.88 -1.33 -18.08
N LEU A 99 4.96 -1.62 -18.81
CA LEU A 99 5.55 -2.96 -18.91
C LEU A 99 6.16 -3.47 -17.61
N CYS A 100 6.47 -2.57 -16.68
CA CYS A 100 7.01 -2.93 -15.35
C CYS A 100 5.90 -3.18 -14.32
N LEU A 101 4.64 -3.06 -14.74
CA LEU A 101 3.47 -3.12 -13.88
C LEU A 101 2.53 -4.24 -14.34
N ASN A 102 1.83 -4.85 -13.40
CA ASN A 102 0.82 -5.86 -13.68
C ASN A 102 -0.56 -5.20 -13.76
N ASP A 103 -1.25 -5.32 -14.90
CA ASP A 103 -2.57 -4.74 -15.08
C ASP A 103 -3.63 -5.61 -14.37
N ILE A 104 -4.39 -5.01 -13.45
CA ILE A 104 -5.45 -5.70 -12.71
C ILE A 104 -6.77 -5.42 -13.42
N THR A 105 -7.31 -6.44 -14.08
CA THR A 105 -8.50 -6.33 -14.92
C THR A 105 -9.76 -6.95 -14.31
N ASP A 106 -9.66 -7.59 -13.15
CA ASP A 106 -10.77 -8.29 -12.52
C ASP A 106 -11.08 -7.79 -11.10
N GLY A 107 -12.35 -7.84 -10.73
CA GLY A 107 -12.92 -7.26 -9.51
C GLY A 107 -13.44 -5.83 -9.67
N ASP A 108 -13.99 -5.30 -8.58
CA ASP A 108 -14.55 -3.97 -8.47
C ASP A 108 -14.37 -3.44 -7.05
N ASN A 109 -14.61 -2.15 -6.83
CA ASN A 109 -14.58 -1.51 -5.52
C ASN A 109 -15.96 -0.94 -5.12
N GLY A 110 -17.04 -1.62 -5.51
CA GLY A 110 -18.43 -1.23 -5.23
C GLY A 110 -18.99 -0.10 -6.12
N TYR A 111 -18.16 0.59 -6.90
CA TYR A 111 -18.58 1.70 -7.78
C TYR A 111 -17.90 1.67 -9.15
N TYR A 112 -16.65 1.25 -9.19
CA TYR A 112 -15.89 1.09 -10.42
C TYR A 112 -15.43 -0.35 -10.55
N ARG A 113 -15.47 -0.85 -11.80
CA ARG A 113 -14.95 -2.16 -12.17
C ARG A 113 -13.56 -2.01 -12.78
N ALA A 114 -12.67 -2.92 -12.41
CA ALA A 114 -11.38 -3.07 -13.08
C ALA A 114 -11.59 -3.43 -14.56
N ARG A 115 -10.73 -2.86 -15.40
CA ARG A 115 -10.71 -3.07 -16.86
C ARG A 115 -9.28 -2.93 -17.33
N ILE A 116 -9.02 -3.38 -18.55
CA ILE A 116 -7.73 -3.22 -19.24
C ILE A 116 -7.32 -1.74 -19.22
N GLY A 117 -6.08 -1.50 -18.79
CA GLY A 117 -5.46 -0.20 -18.71
C GLY A 117 -5.71 0.54 -17.39
N PRO A 118 -5.25 1.81 -17.30
CA PRO A 118 -5.36 2.60 -16.08
C PRO A 118 -6.80 2.70 -15.59
N ASN A 119 -7.05 2.26 -14.36
CA ASN A 119 -8.40 2.18 -13.81
C ASN A 119 -8.51 2.73 -12.39
N ARG A 120 -9.73 2.92 -11.92
CA ARG A 120 -10.05 3.59 -10.64
C ARG A 120 -10.01 2.66 -9.42
N CYS A 121 -9.64 1.41 -9.63
CA CYS A 121 -9.50 0.42 -8.56
C CYS A 121 -8.03 0.26 -8.20
N THR A 122 -7.17 0.15 -9.22
CA THR A 122 -5.76 -0.23 -9.06
C THR A 122 -4.78 0.69 -9.78
N GLY A 123 -5.27 1.75 -10.44
CA GLY A 123 -4.43 2.68 -11.19
C GLY A 123 -3.79 2.00 -12.38
N ILE A 124 -2.48 2.17 -12.53
CA ILE A 124 -1.64 1.45 -13.50
C ILE A 124 -1.16 0.07 -12.99
N GLY A 125 -1.64 -0.35 -11.82
CA GLY A 125 -1.34 -1.67 -11.23
C GLY A 125 -0.09 -1.71 -10.33
N PRO A 126 0.17 -2.85 -9.66
CA PRO A 126 1.40 -3.06 -8.88
C PRO A 126 2.62 -3.31 -9.79
N PRO A 127 3.82 -2.89 -9.38
CA PRO A 127 5.07 -3.37 -9.95
C PRO A 127 5.14 -4.88 -9.93
N ILE A 128 5.64 -5.43 -11.03
CA ILE A 128 5.88 -6.86 -11.17
C ILE A 128 6.82 -7.30 -10.04
N GLY A 129 6.40 -8.29 -9.26
CA GLY A 129 7.14 -8.83 -8.12
C GLY A 129 6.83 -8.16 -6.76
N LEU A 130 6.10 -7.04 -6.73
CA LEU A 130 5.64 -6.41 -5.49
C LEU A 130 4.23 -6.87 -5.06
N GLY A 131 3.40 -7.30 -6.02
CA GLY A 131 1.98 -7.59 -5.81
C GLY A 131 1.66 -8.85 -5.01
N ARG A 132 2.63 -9.75 -4.78
CA ARG A 132 2.49 -10.86 -3.83
C ARG A 132 3.23 -10.52 -2.54
N ALA A 133 2.49 -10.35 -1.45
CA ALA A 133 3.09 -10.57 -0.13
C ALA A 133 3.73 -11.97 -0.16
N PRO A 134 4.96 -12.16 0.34
CA PRO A 134 5.56 -13.47 0.38
C PRO A 134 4.63 -14.38 1.19
N GLN A 135 3.98 -15.32 0.50
CA GLN A 135 3.30 -16.45 1.12
C GLN A 135 4.39 -17.40 1.62
N GLY A 136 5.10 -16.95 2.64
CA GLY A 136 6.10 -17.74 3.32
C GLY A 136 5.39 -18.56 4.38
N ASP A 137 5.30 -19.85 4.14
CA ASP A 137 5.59 -20.88 5.14
C ASP A 137 7.06 -20.77 5.59
N ALA A 138 7.48 -19.56 5.98
CA ALA A 138 8.55 -19.44 6.93
C ALA A 138 7.96 -20.02 8.22
N HIS A 139 8.12 -21.33 8.39
CA HIS A 139 8.49 -21.84 9.70
C HIS A 139 9.68 -20.98 10.13
N ILE A 140 9.40 -19.89 10.82
CA ILE A 140 10.37 -19.26 11.68
C ILE A 140 10.65 -20.37 12.69
N PRO A 141 11.80 -21.09 12.64
CA PRO A 141 12.12 -21.92 13.77
C PRO A 141 12.06 -20.98 14.96
N ALA A 142 11.33 -21.37 16.01
CA ALA A 142 11.32 -20.64 17.26
C ALA A 142 12.78 -20.54 17.71
N GLN A 143 13.46 -19.46 17.33
CA GLN A 143 14.78 -19.16 17.84
C GLN A 143 14.53 -18.88 19.31
N GLY A 144 15.04 -19.79 20.13
CA GLY A 144 14.84 -19.81 21.56
C GLY A 144 15.27 -18.50 22.21
N GLY A 145 14.67 -18.25 23.37
CA GLY A 145 15.06 -17.19 24.28
C GLY A 145 14.80 -15.79 23.73
N VAL A 146 13.63 -15.23 24.06
CA VAL A 146 13.47 -13.79 24.04
C VAL A 146 14.41 -13.24 25.12
N GLU A 147 15.62 -12.82 24.76
CA GLU A 147 16.35 -11.87 25.60
C GLU A 147 15.54 -10.57 25.57
N VAL A 148 14.73 -10.41 26.62
CA VAL A 148 14.02 -9.19 26.91
C VAL A 148 15.08 -8.12 27.15
N PHE A 149 15.31 -7.26 26.16
CA PHE A 149 16.11 -6.06 26.38
C PHE A 149 15.42 -5.26 27.50
N PRO A 150 16.08 -5.04 28.65
CA PRO A 150 15.45 -4.28 29.72
C PRO A 150 15.17 -2.86 29.23
N PRO A 151 14.06 -2.23 29.66
CA PRO A 151 13.77 -0.85 29.30
C PRO A 151 14.93 0.05 29.74
N PRO A 152 15.27 1.10 28.98
CA PRO A 152 16.28 2.06 29.39
C PRO A 152 15.91 2.63 30.77
N SER A 153 16.84 2.57 31.72
CA SER A 153 16.67 3.15 33.04
C SER A 153 16.40 4.65 32.89
N LEU A 154 15.23 5.10 33.33
CA LEU A 154 14.92 6.52 33.42
C LEU A 154 15.87 7.13 34.46
N SER A 155 16.77 8.01 34.01
CA SER A 155 17.54 8.85 34.91
C SER A 155 16.55 9.76 35.67
N PRO A 156 16.72 9.98 36.99
CA PRO A 156 15.87 10.91 37.72
C PRO A 156 15.94 12.31 37.10
N LEU A 157 14.79 12.97 36.94
CA LEU A 157 14.74 14.38 36.59
C LEU A 157 15.46 15.18 37.70
N PRO A 158 16.28 16.19 37.37
CA PRO A 158 16.92 17.02 38.39
C PRO A 158 15.84 17.75 39.21
N GLU A 159 15.94 17.66 40.54
CA GLU A 159 15.09 18.44 41.45
C GLU A 159 15.25 19.93 41.16
N MET A 160 14.14 20.60 40.87
CA MET A 160 14.11 22.06 40.87
C MET A 160 14.25 22.54 42.31
N SER A 161 15.39 23.15 42.64
CA SER A 161 15.61 23.82 43.92
C SER A 161 14.60 24.97 44.11
N PRO A 162 13.92 25.05 45.26
CA PRO A 162 12.97 26.13 45.54
C PRO A 162 13.70 27.47 45.70
N LEU A 163 13.10 28.54 45.17
CA LEU A 163 13.40 29.94 45.52
C LEU A 163 12.68 30.33 46.81
#